data_AF-A0A4P6JZH2-F1
#
_entry.id   AF-A0A4P6JZH2-F1
#
_cell.length_a   1.000
_cell.length_b   1.000
_cell.length_c   1.000
_cell.angle_alpha   90.00
_cell.angle_beta   90.00
_cell.angle_gamma   90.00
#
_symmetry.space_group_name_H-M   'P 1'
#
loop_
_entity.id
_entity.type
_entity.pdbx_description
1 polymer ?
#
loop_
_entity_poly.entity_id
_entity_poly.type
_entity_poly.pdbx_seq_one_letter_code
_entity_poly.pdbx_strand_id
1 'polypeptide(L)'
;MKNLLLPIRLELRPAQLSLVPQLKELFPEIEAVAQETIRSYAYFATINLSAPGLTQAAFLQQHQIHYIDLQREREEVIKVCFQGLDINGVRIHSVTCCTDSLGHVSAYLEGKERDGQMWQTAHPYLHGEERDEHIFIVNFPASWQLRERGR
;
A
#
# COMPACT_ATOMS: atom_id res chain seq x y z
N MET A 1 -15.23 -6.99 -20.48
CA MET A 1 -14.74 -7.24 -19.10
C MET A 1 -13.55 -6.32 -18.88
N LYS A 2 -13.52 -5.52 -17.82
CA LYS A 2 -12.33 -4.68 -17.53
C LYS A 2 -11.19 -5.62 -17.15
N ASN A 3 -10.03 -5.48 -17.81
CA ASN A 3 -8.82 -6.18 -17.39
C ASN A 3 -8.42 -5.60 -16.03
N LEU A 4 -8.61 -6.39 -14.98
CA LEU A 4 -8.15 -6.07 -13.64
C LEU A 4 -6.65 -6.36 -13.60
N LEU A 5 -5.82 -5.32 -13.52
CA LEU A 5 -4.36 -5.43 -13.46
C LEU A 5 -3.90 -5.14 -12.04
N LEU A 6 -3.04 -6.00 -11.50
CA LEU A 6 -2.40 -5.84 -10.21
C LEU A 6 -0.93 -5.44 -10.41
N PRO A 7 -0.54 -4.20 -10.11
CA PRO A 7 0.85 -3.77 -10.21
C PRO A 7 1.69 -4.41 -9.11
N ILE A 8 2.82 -5.00 -9.49
CA ILE A 8 3.70 -5.73 -8.59
C ILE A 8 5.18 -5.36 -8.81
N ARG A 9 5.99 -5.54 -7.77
CA ARG A 9 7.45 -5.59 -7.87
C ARG A 9 7.92 -7.03 -7.70
N LEU A 10 8.56 -7.57 -8.73
CA LEU A 10 9.22 -8.87 -8.71
C LEU A 10 10.62 -8.71 -8.11
N GLU A 11 11.01 -9.64 -7.24
CA GLU A 11 12.35 -9.70 -6.66
C GLU A 11 13.04 -11.00 -7.08
N LEU A 12 14.04 -10.87 -7.94
CA LEU A 12 14.82 -11.99 -8.45
C LEU A 12 16.14 -12.12 -7.70
N ARG A 13 16.44 -13.36 -7.31
CA ARG A 13 17.79 -13.75 -6.85
C ARG A 13 18.71 -13.94 -8.06
N PRO A 14 20.04 -13.84 -7.89
CA PRO A 14 21.00 -14.06 -8.98
C PRO A 14 20.78 -15.37 -9.75
N ALA A 15 20.44 -16.47 -9.05
CA ALA A 15 20.17 -17.77 -9.67
C ALA A 15 18.90 -17.80 -10.55
N GLN A 16 18.02 -16.81 -10.44
CA GLN A 16 16.77 -16.71 -11.20
C GLN A 16 16.91 -15.80 -12.43
N LEU A 17 18.06 -15.17 -12.67
CA LEU A 17 18.25 -14.25 -13.80
C LEU A 17 18.11 -14.92 -15.18
N SER A 18 18.36 -16.22 -15.27
CA SER A 18 18.12 -16.98 -16.50
C SER A 18 16.64 -17.06 -16.88
N LEU A 19 15.72 -16.71 -15.98
CA LEU A 19 14.26 -16.70 -16.19
C LEU A 19 13.75 -15.37 -16.78
N VAL A 20 14.60 -14.35 -16.90
CA VAL A 20 14.21 -13.02 -17.41
C VAL A 20 13.60 -13.07 -18.82
N PRO A 21 14.09 -13.88 -19.79
CA PRO A 21 13.44 -14.01 -21.09
C PRO A 21 11.99 -14.50 -20.98
N GLN A 22 11.75 -15.55 -20.19
CA GLN A 22 10.40 -16.10 -19.97
C GLN A 22 9.50 -15.10 -19.22
N LEU A 23 10.08 -14.34 -18.29
CA LEU A 23 9.36 -13.26 -17.61
C LEU A 23 8.92 -12.18 -18.60
N LYS A 24 9.73 -11.81 -19.60
CA LYS A 24 9.33 -10.85 -20.64
C LYS A 24 8.21 -11.36 -21.54
N GLU A 25 8.15 -12.67 -21.77
CA GLU A 25 7.05 -13.29 -22.51
C GLU A 25 5.74 -13.28 -21.70
N LEU A 26 5.83 -13.57 -20.40
CA LEU A 26 4.68 -13.62 -19.49
C LEU A 26 4.21 -12.23 -19.01
N PHE A 27 5.12 -11.26 -18.93
CA PHE A 27 4.91 -9.90 -18.48
C PHE A 27 5.47 -8.93 -19.53
N PRO A 28 4.72 -8.61 -20.59
CA PRO A 28 5.21 -7.76 -21.68
C PRO A 28 5.64 -6.36 -21.24
N GLU A 29 5.03 -5.85 -20.16
CA GLU A 29 5.33 -4.54 -19.55
C GLU A 29 6.38 -4.62 -18.43
N ILE A 30 7.20 -5.67 -18.38
CA ILE A 30 8.21 -5.82 -17.34
C ILE A 30 9.34 -4.78 -17.51
N GLU A 31 9.60 -4.01 -16.46
CA GLU A 31 10.61 -2.96 -16.44
C GLU A 31 11.60 -3.17 -15.29
N ALA A 32 12.90 -3.00 -15.54
CA ALA A 32 13.89 -3.11 -14.48
C ALA A 32 13.85 -1.87 -13.56
N VAL A 33 14.00 -2.08 -12.25
CA VAL A 33 14.13 -0.98 -11.29
C VAL A 33 15.56 -0.44 -11.33
N ALA A 34 15.72 0.88 -11.40
CA ALA A 34 17.02 1.53 -11.58
C ALA A 34 18.02 1.34 -10.40
N GLN A 35 17.56 0.84 -9.25
CA GLN A 35 18.43 0.54 -8.11
C GLN A 35 18.53 -0.98 -7.91
N GLU A 36 19.64 -1.54 -8.38
CA GLU A 36 20.03 -2.92 -8.05
C GLU A 36 20.60 -2.93 -6.64
N THR A 37 20.02 -3.74 -5.75
CA THR A 37 20.68 -4.05 -4.50
C THR A 37 21.67 -5.18 -4.74
N ILE A 38 22.74 -5.26 -3.93
CA ILE A 38 23.78 -6.31 -4.06
C ILE A 38 23.19 -7.74 -4.01
N ARG A 39 21.95 -7.92 -3.52
CA ARG A 39 21.35 -9.23 -3.23
C ARG A 39 20.12 -9.58 -4.06
N SER A 40 19.49 -8.61 -4.73
CA SER A 40 18.29 -8.86 -5.54
C SER A 40 18.16 -7.88 -6.70
N TYR A 41 17.63 -8.40 -7.81
CA TYR A 41 17.26 -7.66 -8.99
C TYR A 41 15.75 -7.43 -8.98
N ALA A 42 15.33 -6.17 -9.01
CA ALA A 42 13.92 -5.82 -8.93
C ALA A 42 13.37 -5.46 -10.31
N TYR A 43 12.14 -5.89 -10.58
CA TYR A 43 11.41 -5.54 -11.80
C TYR A 43 9.98 -5.12 -11.47
N PHE A 44 9.47 -4.08 -12.12
CA PHE A 44 8.05 -3.75 -12.12
C PHE A 44 7.32 -4.58 -13.16
N ALA A 45 6.14 -5.07 -12.82
CA ALA A 45 5.28 -5.84 -13.71
C ALA A 45 3.81 -5.71 -13.31
N THR A 46 2.90 -6.25 -14.12
CA THR A 46 1.46 -6.31 -13.83
C THR A 46 0.95 -7.75 -13.94
N ILE A 47 0.25 -8.24 -12.91
CA ILE A 47 -0.52 -9.49 -13.01
C ILE A 47 -1.90 -9.16 -13.57
N ASN A 48 -2.29 -9.80 -14.66
CA ASN A 48 -3.64 -9.69 -15.19
C ASN A 48 -4.57 -10.66 -14.44
N LEU A 49 -5.44 -10.18 -13.57
CA LEU A 49 -6.34 -11.02 -12.75
C LEU A 49 -7.44 -11.76 -13.54
N SER A 50 -7.37 -11.78 -14.87
CA SER A 50 -8.18 -12.62 -15.76
C SER A 50 -7.41 -13.88 -16.20
N ALA A 51 -7.88 -14.60 -17.23
CA ALA A 51 -7.32 -15.89 -17.66
C ALA A 51 -5.77 -15.97 -17.80
N PRO A 52 -5.04 -14.94 -18.28
CA PRO A 52 -3.57 -14.97 -18.31
C PRO A 52 -2.89 -14.95 -16.93
N GLY A 53 -3.57 -14.40 -15.91
CA GLY A 53 -3.02 -14.24 -14.55
C GLY A 53 -2.74 -15.54 -13.82
N LEU A 54 -3.50 -16.59 -14.13
CA LEU A 54 -3.24 -17.91 -13.56
C LEU A 54 -1.88 -18.43 -14.03
N THR A 55 -1.53 -18.25 -15.31
CA THR A 55 -0.22 -18.64 -15.85
C THR A 55 0.90 -17.80 -15.24
N GLN A 56 0.70 -16.48 -15.13
CA GLN A 56 1.66 -15.57 -14.49
C GLN A 56 1.90 -15.98 -13.02
N ALA A 57 0.84 -16.16 -12.23
CA ALA A 57 0.93 -16.53 -10.82
C ALA A 57 1.55 -17.93 -10.64
N ALA A 58 1.17 -18.90 -11.47
CA ALA A 58 1.74 -20.25 -11.44
C ALA A 58 3.24 -20.24 -11.74
N PHE A 59 3.68 -19.46 -12.73
CA PHE A 59 5.10 -19.32 -13.05
C PHE A 59 5.89 -18.74 -11.87
N LEU A 60 5.39 -17.64 -11.28
CA LEU A 60 6.03 -17.01 -10.11
C LEU A 60 6.14 -18.00 -8.94
N GLN A 61 5.07 -18.76 -8.67
CA GLN A 61 5.05 -19.77 -7.61
C GLN A 61 6.01 -20.93 -7.89
N GLN A 62 5.98 -21.51 -9.10
CA GLN A 62 6.82 -22.62 -9.51
C GLN A 62 8.31 -22.29 -9.35
N HIS A 63 8.69 -21.07 -9.73
CA HIS A 63 10.09 -20.62 -9.67
C HIS A 63 10.45 -19.93 -8.36
N GLN A 64 9.53 -19.89 -7.38
CA GLN A 64 9.70 -19.21 -6.09
C GLN A 64 10.21 -17.77 -6.26
N ILE A 65 9.62 -17.04 -7.20
CA ILE A 65 9.91 -15.62 -7.42
C ILE A 65 9.02 -14.85 -6.45
N HIS A 66 9.65 -14.11 -5.55
CA HIS A 66 8.92 -13.26 -4.61
C HIS A 66 8.37 -12.05 -5.36
N TYR A 67 7.17 -11.62 -4.98
CA TYR A 67 6.61 -10.38 -5.49
C TYR A 67 5.88 -9.62 -4.39
N ILE A 68 5.88 -8.30 -4.53
CA ILE A 68 5.21 -7.36 -3.64
C ILE A 68 4.08 -6.71 -4.42
N ASP A 69 2.88 -6.69 -3.83
CA ASP A 69 1.75 -5.90 -4.30
C ASP A 69 2.01 -4.42 -3.96
N LEU A 70 2.21 -3.61 -5.00
CA LEU A 70 2.57 -2.20 -4.84
C LEU A 70 1.40 -1.35 -4.31
N GLN A 71 0.15 -1.75 -4.56
CA GLN A 71 -1.00 -1.05 -3.99
C GLN A 71 -1.05 -1.29 -2.49
N ARG A 72 -0.89 -2.55 -2.08
CA ARG A 72 -0.87 -2.93 -0.66
C ARG A 72 0.31 -2.31 0.08
N GLU A 73 1.51 -2.29 -0.52
CA GLU A 73 2.68 -1.64 0.07
C GLU A 73 2.43 -0.14 0.30
N ARG A 74 1.83 0.54 -0.67
CA ARG A 74 1.49 1.96 -0.57
C ARG A 74 0.49 2.24 0.56
N GLU A 75 -0.56 1.43 0.67
CA GLU A 75 -1.54 1.54 1.77
C GLU A 75 -0.89 1.30 3.13
N GLU A 76 0.02 0.32 3.23
CA GLU A 76 0.73 0.02 4.47
C GLU A 76 1.63 1.20 4.89
N VAL A 77 2.36 1.80 3.95
CA VAL A 77 3.16 3.00 4.22
C VAL A 77 2.28 4.15 4.73
N ILE A 78 1.13 4.40 4.09
CA ILE A 78 0.19 5.42 4.53
C ILE A 78 -0.26 5.13 5.98
N LYS A 79 -0.66 3.90 6.29
CA LYS A 79 -1.06 3.50 7.64
C LYS A 79 0.03 3.80 8.66
N VAL A 80 1.26 3.34 8.39
CA VAL A 80 2.41 3.55 9.29
C VAL A 80 2.73 5.03 9.47
N CYS A 81 2.56 5.86 8.43
CA CYS A 81 2.82 7.29 8.52
C CYS A 81 1.81 8.05 9.41
N PHE A 82 0.54 7.64 9.42
CA PHE A 82 -0.51 8.37 10.15
C PHE A 82 -0.87 7.72 11.49
N GLN A 83 -0.68 6.42 11.67
CA GLN A 83 -1.03 5.75 12.91
C GLN A 83 -0.16 6.28 14.04
N GLY A 84 -0.80 6.82 15.07
CA GLY A 84 -0.10 7.50 16.15
C GLY A 84 0.53 8.82 15.71
N LEU A 85 -0.05 9.53 14.75
CA LEU A 85 0.24 10.95 14.54
C LEU A 85 -0.72 11.78 15.40
N ASP A 86 -0.25 12.92 15.92
CA ASP A 86 -1.11 13.92 16.56
C ASP A 86 -1.40 15.03 15.55
N ILE A 87 -2.68 15.24 15.22
CA ILE A 87 -3.15 16.28 14.30
C ILE A 87 -4.07 17.21 15.09
N ASN A 88 -3.65 18.45 15.31
CA ASN A 88 -4.44 19.47 16.03
C ASN A 88 -4.97 19.01 17.41
N GLY A 89 -4.19 18.22 18.15
CA GLY A 89 -4.59 17.69 19.47
C GLY A 89 -5.39 16.38 19.41
N VAL A 90 -5.69 15.87 18.22
CA VAL A 90 -6.29 14.56 18.02
C VAL A 90 -5.22 13.52 17.72
N ARG A 91 -5.17 12.47 18.53
CA ARG A 91 -4.28 11.33 18.33
C ARG A 91 -4.95 10.32 17.40
N ILE A 92 -4.37 10.11 16.23
CA ILE A 92 -4.84 9.08 15.28
C ILE A 92 -4.52 7.70 15.86
N HIS A 93 -5.53 6.84 16.03
CA HIS A 93 -5.36 5.47 16.50
C HIS A 93 -5.70 4.42 15.44
N SER A 94 -6.51 4.78 14.44
CA SER A 94 -6.91 3.89 13.36
C SER A 94 -6.76 4.58 12.01
N VAL A 95 -6.27 3.83 11.02
CA VAL A 95 -6.07 4.28 9.65
C VAL A 95 -6.59 3.22 8.70
N THR A 96 -7.63 3.55 7.95
CA THR A 96 -8.21 2.67 6.93
C THR A 96 -7.92 3.25 5.56
N CYS A 97 -7.42 2.43 4.63
CA CYS A 97 -7.13 2.84 3.27
C CYS A 97 -8.05 2.11 2.29
N CYS A 98 -8.47 2.83 1.26
CA CYS A 98 -9.22 2.29 0.12
C CYS A 98 -8.57 2.78 -1.17
N THR A 99 -8.08 1.85 -2.00
CA THR A 99 -7.62 2.16 -3.36
C THR A 99 -8.76 1.99 -4.38
N ASP A 100 -9.00 3.01 -5.21
CA ASP A 100 -10.00 2.96 -6.28
C ASP A 100 -9.47 2.28 -7.56
N SER A 101 -10.36 2.08 -8.55
CA SER A 101 -9.99 1.47 -9.84
C SER A 101 -9.02 2.29 -10.71
N LEU A 102 -8.82 3.57 -10.37
CA LEU A 102 -7.87 4.46 -11.02
C LEU A 102 -6.53 4.52 -10.27
N GLY A 103 -6.42 3.83 -9.13
CA GLY A 103 -5.24 3.80 -8.29
C GLY A 103 -5.13 4.98 -7.32
N HIS A 104 -6.17 5.78 -7.12
CA HIS A 104 -6.21 6.77 -6.03
C HIS A 104 -6.37 6.08 -4.68
N VAL A 105 -5.68 6.57 -3.64
CA VAL A 105 -5.90 6.08 -2.27
C VAL A 105 -6.64 7.13 -1.49
N SER A 106 -7.75 6.75 -0.87
CA SER A 106 -8.37 7.51 0.20
C SER A 106 -8.01 6.87 1.54
N ALA A 107 -7.45 7.66 2.44
CA ALA A 107 -7.11 7.26 3.80
C ALA A 107 -8.06 7.95 4.78
N TYR A 108 -8.75 7.15 5.59
CA TYR A 108 -9.62 7.58 6.67
C TYR A 108 -8.84 7.45 7.97
N LEU A 109 -8.59 8.59 8.62
CA LEU A 109 -7.84 8.66 9.86
C LEU A 109 -8.84 8.88 10.99
N GLU A 110 -8.97 7.89 11.84
CA GLU A 110 -9.80 7.94 13.04
C GLU A 110 -8.89 8.28 14.22
N GLY A 111 -9.26 9.34 14.93
CA GLY A 111 -8.52 9.77 16.09
C GLY A 111 -9.43 10.26 17.20
N LYS A 112 -8.88 10.28 18.40
CA LYS A 112 -9.53 10.81 19.59
C LYS A 112 -8.77 12.01 20.11
N GLU A 113 -9.47 13.01 20.62
CA GLU A 113 -8.80 14.08 21.36
C GLU A 113 -7.95 13.47 22.47
N ARG A 114 -6.69 13.90 22.53
CA ARG A 114 -5.80 13.44 23.57
C ARG A 114 -6.29 14.06 24.87
N ASP A 115 -6.93 13.25 25.73
CA ASP A 115 -7.57 13.64 27.01
C ASP A 115 -7.23 15.08 27.37
N GLY A 116 -8.10 16.00 26.94
CA GLY A 116 -7.90 17.41 27.18
C GLY A 116 -7.69 17.63 28.68
N GLN A 117 -6.85 18.59 29.04
CA GLN A 117 -6.91 19.23 30.35
C GLN A 117 -8.36 19.24 30.82
N MET A 118 -8.66 18.45 31.87
CA MET A 118 -9.97 18.41 32.50
C MET A 118 -10.33 19.82 32.94
N TRP A 119 -11.07 20.56 32.12
CA TRP A 119 -11.91 21.63 32.62
C TRP A 119 -13.13 20.92 33.21
N GLN A 120 -13.05 20.69 34.52
CA GLN A 120 -14.10 20.14 35.34
C GLN A 120 -15.39 20.95 35.18
N THR A 121 -16.32 20.45 34.37
CA THR A 121 -17.74 20.73 34.57
C THR A 121 -18.45 19.40 34.67
N ALA A 122 -18.59 18.95 35.92
CA ALA A 122 -19.39 17.81 36.29
C ALA A 122 -20.84 18.05 35.87
N HIS A 123 -21.24 17.44 34.76
CA HIS A 123 -22.65 17.18 34.47
C HIS A 123 -22.89 15.67 34.58
N PRO A 124 -23.72 15.23 35.55
CA PRO A 124 -24.21 13.87 35.52
C PRO A 124 -25.19 13.74 34.34
N TYR A 125 -25.31 12.53 33.81
CA TYR A 125 -26.23 12.11 32.74
C TYR A 125 -25.71 12.28 31.30
N LEU A 126 -25.07 11.22 30.79
CA LEU A 126 -25.45 10.45 29.59
C LEU A 126 -24.28 9.52 29.24
N HIS A 127 -24.38 8.25 29.64
CA HIS A 127 -23.53 7.18 29.10
C HIS A 127 -24.13 6.76 27.75
N GLY A 128 -23.45 7.11 26.66
CA GLY A 128 -23.77 6.70 25.30
C GLY A 128 -23.33 7.75 24.30
N GLU A 129 -22.49 7.33 23.34
CA GLU A 129 -21.77 8.11 22.31
C GLU A 129 -20.43 8.69 22.77
N GLU A 130 -19.34 8.13 22.22
CA GLU A 130 -17.96 8.61 22.43
C GLU A 130 -17.82 10.01 21.83
N ARG A 131 -17.97 11.03 22.67
CA ARG A 131 -18.10 12.45 22.27
C ARG A 131 -16.88 13.09 21.60
N ASP A 132 -15.79 12.35 21.39
CA ASP A 132 -14.48 12.93 21.03
C ASP A 132 -13.80 12.23 19.84
N GLU A 133 -14.55 11.48 19.02
CA GLU A 133 -14.01 10.86 17.80
C GLU A 133 -14.02 11.84 16.62
N HIS A 134 -12.87 11.95 15.96
CA HIS A 134 -12.69 12.77 14.77
C HIS A 134 -12.23 11.92 13.59
N ILE A 135 -12.81 12.18 12.42
CA ILE A 135 -12.44 11.51 11.16
C ILE A 135 -11.82 12.54 10.23
N PHE A 136 -10.60 12.26 9.79
CA PHE A 136 -9.92 13.02 8.74
C PHE A 136 -9.84 12.17 7.46
N ILE A 137 -9.99 12.81 6.29
CA ILE A 137 -9.86 12.14 4.99
C ILE A 137 -8.68 12.76 4.24
N VAL A 138 -7.73 11.91 3.86
CA VAL A 138 -6.56 12.30 3.05
C VAL A 138 -6.60 11.54 1.74
N ASN A 139 -6.47 12.25 0.62
CA ASN A 139 -6.48 11.65 -0.71
C ASN A 139 -5.09 11.71 -1.35
N PHE A 140 -4.64 10.58 -1.87
CA PHE A 140 -3.38 10.42 -2.58
C PHE A 140 -3.65 10.15 -4.06
N PRO A 141 -3.08 10.96 -4.98
CA PRO A 141 -3.25 10.74 -6.40
C PRO A 141 -2.59 9.42 -6.83
N ALA A 142 -3.04 8.81 -7.93
CA ALA A 142 -2.44 7.58 -8.45
C ALA A 142 -0.95 7.77 -8.84
N SER A 143 -0.58 8.99 -9.23
CA SER A 143 0.79 9.41 -9.50
C SER A 143 1.66 9.57 -8.25
N TRP A 144 1.08 9.48 -7.04
CA TRP A 144 1.85 9.43 -5.81
C TRP A 144 2.54 8.07 -5.72
N GLN A 145 3.75 8.05 -6.28
CA GLN A 145 4.64 6.92 -6.17
C GLN A 145 5.38 7.00 -4.83
N LEU A 146 5.64 5.83 -4.24
CA LEU A 146 6.74 5.66 -3.29
C LEU A 146 8.04 5.96 -4.07
N ARG A 147 8.37 7.24 -4.26
CA ARG A 147 9.68 7.62 -4.77
C ARG A 147 10.67 7.16 -3.72
N GLU A 148 11.42 6.10 -4.03
CA GLU A 148 12.64 5.79 -3.29
C GLU A 148 13.46 7.08 -3.26
N ARG A 149 13.67 7.61 -2.05
CA ARG A 149 14.61 8.71 -1.85
C ARG A 149 15.96 8.21 -2.35
N GLY A 150 16.38 8.69 -3.54
CA GLY A 150 17.79 8.71 -3.88
C GLY A 150 18.51 9.44 -2.75
N ARG A 151 19.38 8.70 -2.06
CA ARG A 151 20.43 9.30 -1.23
C ARG A 151 21.54 9.78 -2.15
#